data_AF-A0A7X9KIL5-F1
#
_entry.id   AF-A0A7X9KIL5-F1
#
_cell.length_a   1.000
_cell.length_b   1.000
_cell.length_c   1.000
_cell.angle_alpha   90.00
_cell.angle_beta   90.00
_cell.angle_gamma   90.00
#
_symmetry.space_group_name_H-M   'P 1'
#
loop_
_entity.id
_entity.type
_entity.pdbx_description
1 polymer ?
#
loop_
_entity_poly.entity_id
_entity_poly.type
_entity_poly.pdbx_seq_one_letter_code
_entity_poly.pdbx_strand_id
1 'polypeptide(L)' 'TPGEFPFRRDGYDEVFCVLSGHATIQIDGTDGPGQSFDLRPGSVLLTPAGLTGRWLVHETIRKAYTIVHR' A
#
# COMPACT_ATOMS: atom_id res chain seq x y z
N THR A 1 13.63 -1.71 2.84
CA THR A 1 14.18 -2.86 3.56
C THR A 1 13.07 -3.86 3.79
N PRO A 2 13.35 -5.17 3.69
CA PRO A 2 12.38 -6.20 4.04
C PRO A 2 11.86 -6.06 5.47
N GLY A 3 10.61 -6.45 5.68
CA GLY A 3 9.95 -6.35 6.98
C GLY A 3 8.46 -6.01 6.88
N GLU A 4 7.83 -5.89 8.04
CA GLU A 4 6.41 -5.55 8.14
C GLU A 4 6.22 -4.13 8.69
N PHE A 5 5.38 -3.35 8.02
CA PHE A 5 5.16 -1.94 8.37
C PHE A 5 3.67 -1.61 8.36
N PRO A 6 3.09 -1.18 9.49
CA PRO A 6 1.70 -0.71 9.50
C PRO A 6 1.59 0.63 8.75
N PHE A 7 0.42 0.89 8.16
CA PHE A 7 0.11 2.20 7.58
C PHE A 7 -1.32 2.64 7.92
N ARG A 8 -1.53 3.95 7.88
CA ARG A 8 -2.85 4.59 7.96
C ARG A 8 -2.89 5.82 7.07
N ARG A 9 -3.99 6.01 6.35
CA ARG A 9 -4.21 7.14 5.41
C ARG A 9 -5.06 8.24 6.05
N ASP A 10 -4.48 9.00 6.97
CA ASP A 10 -5.23 10.03 7.71
C ASP A 10 -5.46 11.29 6.88
N GLY A 11 -6.66 11.44 6.32
CA GLY A 11 -7.09 12.69 5.67
C GLY A 11 -6.47 12.94 4.30
N TYR A 12 -5.98 11.89 3.62
CA TYR A 12 -5.47 12.01 2.26
C TYR A 12 -5.66 10.72 1.47
N ASP A 13 -5.81 10.88 0.15
CA ASP A 13 -5.74 9.78 -0.80
C ASP A 13 -4.28 9.64 -1.28
N GLU A 14 -3.80 8.41 -1.50
CA GLU A 14 -2.53 8.18 -2.22
C GLU A 14 -2.76 7.25 -3.40
N VAL A 15 -2.21 7.62 -4.56
CA VAL A 15 -1.95 6.69 -5.66
C VAL A 15 -0.46 6.45 -5.76
N PHE A 16 -0.05 5.21 -6.00
CA PHE A 16 1.35 4.88 -6.25
C PHE A 16 1.52 3.84 -7.34
N CYS A 17 2.68 3.89 -8.00
CA CYS A 17 3.18 2.89 -8.93
C CYS A 17 4.49 2.31 -8.39
N VAL A 18 4.59 0.99 -8.37
CA VAL A 18 5.82 0.29 -7.97
C VAL A 18 6.79 0.26 -9.13
N LEU A 19 8.01 0.75 -8.90
CA LEU A 19 9.08 0.84 -9.89
C LEU A 19 10.04 -0.35 -9.81
N SER A 20 10.30 -0.86 -8.60
CA SER A 20 11.18 -2.01 -8.37
C SER A 20 10.87 -2.69 -7.04
N GLY A 21 11.28 -3.95 -6.87
CA GLY A 21 11.12 -4.74 -5.64
C GLY A 21 9.79 -5.50 -5.59
N HIS A 22 9.51 -6.08 -4.41
CA HIS A 22 8.35 -6.95 -4.19
C HIS A 22 7.79 -6.75 -2.78
N ALA A 23 6.48 -6.56 -2.69
CA ALA A 23 5.77 -6.49 -1.42
C ALA A 23 4.34 -7.05 -1.55
N THR A 24 3.69 -7.25 -0.43
CA THR A 24 2.25 -7.47 -0.35
C THR A 24 1.63 -6.37 0.51
N ILE A 25 0.54 -5.77 0.06
CA ILE A 25 -0.30 -4.92 0.93
C ILE A 25 -1.48 -5.74 1.43
N GLN A 26 -1.65 -5.76 2.74
CA GLN A 26 -2.85 -6.24 3.40
C GLN A 26 -3.66 -5.04 3.87
N ILE A 27 -4.94 -5.01 3.53
CA ILE A 27 -5.91 -4.00 3.95
C ILE A 27 -6.75 -4.59 5.08
N ASP A 28 -6.94 -3.83 6.15
CA ASP A 28 -7.82 -4.25 7.23
C ASP A 28 -9.28 -4.26 6.74
N GLY A 29 -10.01 -5.33 7.01
CA GLY A 29 -11.43 -5.41 6.64
C GLY A 29 -12.29 -4.59 7.59
N THR A 30 -13.19 -3.76 7.07
CA THR A 30 -14.19 -3.05 7.88
C THR A 30 -15.44 -3.90 8.12
N ASP A 31 -15.87 -4.68 7.11
CA ASP A 31 -17.09 -5.51 7.14
C ASP A 31 -16.90 -6.85 6.39
N GLY A 32 -15.77 -7.52 6.60
CA GLY A 32 -15.45 -8.77 5.89
C GLY A 32 -13.96 -9.13 5.99
N PRO A 33 -13.52 -10.21 5.31
CA PRO A 33 -12.11 -10.56 5.26
C PRO A 33 -11.32 -9.42 4.61
N GLY A 34 -10.20 -9.05 5.23
CA GLY A 34 -9.28 -8.05 4.67
C GLY A 34 -8.80 -8.44 3.27
N GLN A 35 -8.46 -7.43 2.45
CA GLN A 35 -7.96 -7.66 1.09
C GLN A 35 -6.44 -7.74 1.08
N SER A 36 -5.88 -8.53 0.16
CA SER A 36 -4.43 -8.66 -0.01
C SER A 36 -4.05 -8.45 -1.47
N PHE A 37 -3.01 -7.66 -1.72
CA PHE A 37 -2.54 -7.28 -3.05
C PHE A 37 -1.05 -7.60 -3.19
N ASP A 38 -0.67 -8.45 -4.14
CA ASP A 38 0.73 -8.68 -4.52
C ASP A 38 1.22 -7.51 -5.38
N LEU A 39 2.35 -6.93 -4.99
CA LEU A 39 2.91 -5.73 -5.62
C LEU A 39 4.24 -6.03 -6.27
N ARG A 40 4.29 -5.84 -7.58
CA ARG A 40 5.45 -6.04 -8.47
C ARG A 40 5.74 -4.76 -9.25
N PRO A 41 6.89 -4.65 -9.94
CA PRO A 41 7.13 -3.54 -10.86
C PRO A 41 5.98 -3.40 -11.86
N GLY A 42 5.41 -2.21 -11.97
CA GLY A 42 4.22 -1.92 -12.77
C GLY A 42 2.88 -2.01 -12.04
N SER A 43 2.83 -2.55 -10.83
CA SER A 43 1.61 -2.50 -10.00
C SER A 43 1.25 -1.05 -9.65
N VAL A 44 -0.03 -0.70 -9.83
CA VAL A 44 -0.59 0.60 -9.44
C VAL A 44 -1.72 0.39 -8.45
N LEU A 45 -1.70 1.12 -7.34
CA LEU A 45 -2.72 1.05 -6.30
C LEU A 45 -3.19 2.44 -5.90
N LEU A 46 -4.49 2.58 -5.69
CA LEU A 46 -5.12 3.69 -4.99
C LEU A 46 -5.42 3.26 -3.56
N THR A 47 -4.95 4.02 -2.58
CA THR A 47 -5.28 3.86 -1.16
C THR A 47 -6.02 5.11 -0.69
N PRO A 48 -7.36 5.05 -0.57
CA PRO A 48 -8.16 6.20 -0.16
C PRO A 48 -7.90 6.64 1.29
N ALA A 49 -8.33 7.86 1.61
CA ALA A 49 -8.37 8.37 2.98
C ALA A 49 -9.17 7.44 3.90
N GLY A 50 -8.67 7.25 5.11
CA GLY A 50 -9.21 6.34 6.13
C GLY A 50 -8.70 4.91 6.05
N LEU A 51 -8.04 4.51 4.96
CA LEU A 51 -7.55 3.14 4.79
C LEU A 51 -6.43 2.81 5.78
N THR A 52 -6.51 1.64 6.41
CA THR A 52 -5.48 1.07 7.28
C THR A 52 -5.03 -0.29 6.76
N GLY A 53 -3.83 -0.69 7.16
CA GLY A 53 -3.33 -2.02 6.85
C GLY A 53 -1.85 -2.18 7.12
N ARG A 54 -1.26 -3.17 6.47
CA ARG A 54 0.17 -3.50 6.58
C ARG A 54 0.82 -3.70 5.22
N TRP A 55 2.05 -3.23 5.14
CA TRP A 55 3.01 -3.65 4.12
C TRP A 55 3.79 -4.84 4.63
N LEU A 56 3.83 -5.92 3.86
CA LEU A 56 4.82 -6.98 3.97
C LEU A 56 5.82 -6.79 2.84
N VAL A 57 6.98 -6.22 3.16
CA VAL A 57 8.04 -5.95 2.18
C VAL A 57 8.94 -7.18 2.13
N HIS A 58 8.90 -7.90 1.02
CA HIS A 58 9.71 -9.11 0.80
C HIS A 58 11.11 -8.74 0.29
N GLU A 59 11.17 -7.73 -0.58
CA GLU A 59 12.38 -7.16 -1.14
C GLU A 59 12.31 -5.63 -1.09
N THR A 60 13.44 -4.92 -0.99
CA THR A 60 13.42 -3.45 -0.94
C THR A 60 12.67 -2.88 -2.14
N ILE A 61 11.56 -2.20 -1.86
CA ILE A 61 10.65 -1.64 -2.85
C ILE A 61 10.95 -0.17 -3.13
N ARG A 62 10.77 0.26 -4.37
CA ARG A 62 10.76 1.67 -4.78
C ARG A 62 9.44 1.97 -5.47
N LYS A 63 8.82 3.09 -5.11
CA LYS A 63 7.57 3.56 -5.72
C LYS A 63 7.63 5.04 -6.08
N ALA A 64 6.94 5.41 -7.14
CA ALA A 64 6.51 6.79 -7.37
C ALA A 64 5.09 6.94 -6.82
N TYR A 65 4.80 8.04 -6.14
CA TYR A 65 3.51 8.24 -5.50
C TYR A 65 3.04 9.69 -5.65
N THR A 66 1.72 9.88 -5.55
CA THR A 66 1.07 11.19 -5.47
C THR A 66 0.08 11.15 -4.33
N ILE A 67 0.16 12.15 -3.46
CA ILE A 67 -0.77 12.36 -2.36
C ILE A 67 -1.72 13.48 -2.74
N VAL A 68 -3.01 13.26 -2.53
CA VAL A 68 -4.07 14.24 -2.73
C VAL A 68 -4.75 14.48 -1.39
N HIS A 69 -4.65 15.72 -0.90
CA HIS A 69 -5.39 16.17 0.28
C HIS A 69 -6.81 16.56 -0.12
N ARG A 70 -7.78 16.26 0.75
CA ARG A 70 -9.16 16.74 0.62
C ARG A 70 -9.40 17.92 1.54
#